data_AF-A0A7S1RCJ6-F1
#
_entry.id   AF-A0A7S1RCJ6-F1
#
_cell.length_a   1.000
_cell.length_b   1.000
_cell.length_c   1.000
_cell.angle_alpha   90.00
_cell.angle_beta   90.00
_cell.angle_gamma   90.00
#
_symmetry.space_group_name_H-M   'P 1'
#
loop_
_entity.id
_entity.type
_entity.pdbx_description
1 polymer ?
#
loop_
_entity_poly.entity_id
_entity_poly.type
_entity_poly.pdbx_seq_one_letter_code
_entity_poly.pdbx_strand_id
1 'polypeptide(L)'
;FFNTNNLWVDLEALKEQFAKNGGSLPLPVMKNSKTVDPRDKASTKVLQLETAMGAAIECFPGATALVIPRSRFAPVKTTSDLFALRSDAYVLTPDCRIVLAEARAGVPPNIKLDGAYKFTDAMDKLIPEGPPSLIDCKKLVVEGPITFAKGVVIKGEV
;
A
#
# COMPACT_ATOMS: atom_id res chain seq x y z
N PHE A 1 11.45 10.63 -5.59
CA PHE A 1 10.66 10.69 -4.34
C PHE A 1 9.36 9.91 -4.50
N PHE A 2 8.81 9.32 -3.44
CA PHE A 2 7.53 8.58 -3.47
C PHE A 2 6.53 9.24 -2.52
N ASN A 3 5.29 9.47 -2.97
CA ASN A 3 4.26 10.09 -2.14
C ASN A 3 3.69 9.07 -1.12
N THR A 4 3.79 9.39 0.17
CA THR A 4 3.33 8.53 1.25
C THR A 4 1.84 8.68 1.56
N ASN A 5 1.18 9.69 0.97
CA ASN A 5 -0.17 10.13 1.32
C ASN A 5 -0.30 10.65 2.78
N ASN A 6 0.81 10.92 3.46
CA ASN A 6 0.82 11.74 4.68
C ASN A 6 0.79 13.22 4.28
N LEU A 7 -0.38 13.86 4.37
CA LEU A 7 -0.59 15.24 3.96
C LEU A 7 -0.94 16.11 5.17
N TRP A 8 -0.39 17.32 5.19
CA TRP A 8 -0.76 18.38 6.13
C TRP A 8 -1.40 19.50 5.34
N VAL A 9 -2.59 19.93 5.76
CA VAL A 9 -3.40 20.88 5.00
C VAL A 9 -3.90 21.96 5.95
N ASP A 10 -3.72 23.21 5.56
CA ASP A 10 -4.37 24.35 6.20
C ASP A 10 -5.86 24.38 5.79
N LEU A 11 -6.74 24.26 6.80
CA LEU A 11 -8.17 24.17 6.57
C LEU A 11 -8.81 25.51 6.15
N GLU A 12 -8.24 26.64 6.56
CA GLU A 12 -8.71 27.97 6.15
C GLU A 12 -8.35 28.21 4.69
N ALA A 13 -7.09 27.92 4.31
CA ALA A 13 -6.66 27.98 2.92
C ALA A 13 -7.47 27.02 2.02
N LEU A 14 -7.76 25.80 2.50
CA LEU A 14 -8.60 24.84 1.79
C LEU A 14 -10.01 25.40 1.55
N LYS A 15 -10.64 25.97 2.59
CA LYS A 15 -11.96 26.60 2.48
C LYS A 15 -11.97 27.74 1.46
N GLU A 16 -10.94 28.59 1.47
CA GLU A 16 -10.79 29.66 0.48
C GLU A 16 -10.66 29.12 -0.94
N GLN A 17 -9.86 28.06 -1.15
CA GLN A 17 -9.71 27.45 -2.48
C GLN A 17 -11.04 26.88 -2.98
N PHE A 18 -11.82 26.24 -2.12
CA PHE A 18 -13.17 25.79 -2.47
C PHE A 18 -14.08 26.96 -2.86
N ALA A 19 -14.10 28.05 -2.08
CA ALA A 19 -14.91 29.22 -2.38
C ALA A 19 -14.53 29.88 -3.71
N LYS A 20 -13.22 29.97 -4.01
CA LYS A 20 -12.69 30.53 -5.27
C LYS A 20 -13.04 29.68 -6.50
N ASN A 21 -13.21 28.37 -6.32
CA ASN A 21 -13.41 27.40 -7.41
C ASN A 21 -14.83 26.79 -7.41
N GLY A 22 -15.84 27.57 -7.02
CA GLY A 22 -17.25 27.17 -7.12
C GLY A 22 -17.64 25.96 -6.27
N GLY A 23 -16.98 25.76 -5.13
CA GLY A 23 -17.23 24.65 -4.20
C GLY A 23 -16.47 23.36 -4.53
N SER A 24 -15.41 23.42 -5.35
CA SER A 24 -14.59 22.26 -5.70
C SER A 24 -13.10 22.58 -5.72
N LEU A 25 -12.24 21.55 -5.77
CA LEU A 25 -10.84 21.73 -6.15
C LEU A 25 -10.66 21.26 -7.60
N PRO A 26 -9.91 21.99 -8.44
CA PRO A 26 -9.66 21.63 -9.82
C PRO A 26 -8.60 20.52 -9.94
N LEU A 27 -8.87 19.35 -9.35
CA LEU A 27 -7.97 18.21 -9.37
C LEU A 27 -7.99 17.51 -10.74
N PRO A 28 -6.84 17.02 -11.24
CA PRO A 28 -6.81 16.27 -12.49
C PRO A 28 -7.57 14.94 -12.36
N VAL A 29 -8.44 14.67 -13.33
CA VAL A 29 -9.23 13.43 -13.39
C VAL A 29 -8.37 12.28 -13.91
N MET A 30 -8.37 11.17 -13.19
CA MET A 30 -7.80 9.90 -13.59
C MET A 30 -8.92 8.98 -14.11
N LYS A 31 -8.69 8.32 -15.24
CA LYS A 31 -9.62 7.34 -15.82
C LYS A 31 -9.06 5.94 -15.60
N ASN A 32 -9.74 5.15 -14.78
CA ASN A 32 -9.31 3.81 -14.40
C ASN A 32 -10.24 2.75 -15.00
N SER A 33 -9.73 1.93 -15.92
CA SER A 33 -10.51 0.88 -16.58
C SER A 33 -10.68 -0.34 -15.67
N LYS A 34 -11.93 -0.74 -15.44
CA LYS A 34 -12.30 -1.84 -14.53
C LYS A 34 -13.46 -2.65 -15.09
N THR A 35 -13.81 -3.72 -14.38
CA THR A 35 -15.08 -4.44 -14.53
C THR A 35 -15.97 -4.07 -13.34
N VAL A 36 -17.29 -4.04 -13.55
CA VAL A 36 -18.26 -3.61 -12.51
C VAL A 36 -18.20 -4.52 -11.28
N ASP A 37 -17.99 -5.82 -11.49
CA ASP A 37 -17.57 -6.74 -10.45
C ASP A 37 -16.04 -6.95 -10.56
N PRO A 38 -15.24 -6.54 -9.58
CA PRO A 38 -13.78 -6.69 -9.61
C PRO A 38 -13.31 -8.16 -9.48
N ARG A 39 -14.19 -9.08 -9.07
CA ARG A 39 -13.94 -10.53 -8.99
C ARG A 39 -14.31 -11.25 -10.28
N ASP A 40 -15.31 -10.75 -11.00
CA ASP A 40 -15.71 -11.30 -12.30
C ASP A 40 -15.14 -10.48 -13.47
N LYS A 41 -14.11 -11.03 -14.13
CA LYS A 41 -13.47 -10.43 -15.31
C LYS A 41 -14.39 -10.37 -16.54
N ALA A 42 -15.48 -11.13 -16.58
CA ALA A 42 -16.46 -11.11 -17.66
C ALA A 42 -17.56 -10.06 -17.44
N SER A 43 -17.68 -9.51 -16.24
CA SER A 43 -18.68 -8.49 -15.93
C SER A 43 -18.44 -7.18 -16.71
N THR A 44 -19.50 -6.37 -16.84
CA THR A 44 -19.52 -5.15 -17.66
C THR A 44 -18.30 -4.26 -17.40
N LYS A 45 -17.59 -3.88 -18.47
CA LYS A 45 -16.46 -2.95 -18.39
C LYS A 45 -16.95 -1.54 -18.06
N VAL A 46 -16.25 -0.88 -17.16
CA VAL A 46 -16.58 0.46 -16.68
C VAL A 46 -15.31 1.33 -16.59
N LEU A 47 -15.50 2.65 -16.60
CA LEU A 47 -14.47 3.61 -16.24
C LEU A 47 -14.80 4.17 -14.85
N GLN A 48 -13.85 4.04 -13.93
CA GLN A 48 -13.90 4.75 -12.66
C GLN A 48 -13.16 6.07 -12.83
N LEU A 49 -13.86 7.18 -12.58
CA LEU A 49 -13.30 8.52 -12.57
C LEU A 49 -12.85 8.82 -11.15
N GLU A 50 -11.55 9.06 -10.98
CA GLU A 50 -10.92 9.23 -9.67
C GLU A 50 -10.10 10.52 -9.66
N THR A 51 -9.87 11.09 -8.48
CA THR A 51 -8.87 12.13 -8.26
C THR A 51 -7.95 11.67 -7.12
N ALA A 52 -6.71 12.17 -7.10
CA ALA A 52 -5.76 11.86 -6.03
C ALA A 52 -5.61 13.08 -5.13
N MET A 53 -5.79 12.91 -3.81
CA MET A 53 -5.61 14.02 -2.86
C MET A 53 -4.21 14.63 -2.91
N GLY A 54 -3.17 13.86 -3.24
CA GLY A 54 -1.81 14.37 -3.42
C GLY A 54 -1.65 15.32 -4.61
N ALA A 55 -2.53 15.26 -5.61
CA ALA A 55 -2.52 16.20 -6.74
C ALA A 55 -2.93 17.62 -6.31
N ALA A 56 -3.53 17.77 -5.13
CA ALA A 56 -3.86 19.07 -4.57
C ALA A 56 -2.62 19.94 -4.29
N ILE A 57 -1.41 19.37 -4.27
CA ILE A 57 -0.16 20.14 -4.13
C ILE A 57 -0.04 21.25 -5.19
N GLU A 58 -0.63 21.08 -6.37
CA GLU A 58 -0.64 22.08 -7.46
C GLU A 58 -1.69 23.18 -7.25
N CYS A 59 -2.65 22.98 -6.33
CA CYS A 59 -3.75 23.90 -6.08
C CYS A 59 -3.44 24.99 -5.04
N PHE A 60 -2.34 24.85 -4.30
CA PHE A 60 -2.00 25.75 -3.19
C PHE A 60 -0.68 26.48 -3.47
N PRO A 61 -0.70 27.81 -3.64
CA PRO A 61 0.51 28.61 -3.66
C PRO A 61 1.36 28.36 -2.40
N GLY A 62 2.64 28.04 -2.57
CA GLY A 62 3.55 27.77 -1.46
C GLY A 62 3.52 26.33 -0.91
N ALA A 63 2.72 25.42 -1.50
CA ALA A 63 2.79 24.01 -1.12
C ALA A 63 4.18 23.41 -1.38
N THR A 64 4.61 22.52 -0.50
CA THR A 64 5.94 21.91 -0.54
C THR A 64 5.90 20.43 -0.17
N ALA A 65 6.94 19.70 -0.54
CA ALA A 65 7.14 18.30 -0.19
C ALA A 65 8.30 18.17 0.81
N LEU A 66 8.08 17.37 1.86
CA LEU A 66 9.09 17.07 2.88
C LEU A 66 9.51 15.60 2.78
N VAL A 67 10.83 15.37 2.81
CA VAL A 67 11.39 14.02 2.87
C VAL A 67 11.27 13.52 4.31
N ILE A 68 10.70 12.33 4.47
CA ILE A 68 10.49 11.69 5.78
C ILE A 68 11.15 10.30 5.82
N PRO A 69 11.51 9.79 7.00
CA PRO A 69 12.09 8.45 7.12
C PRO A 69 11.08 7.36 6.76
N ARG A 70 11.57 6.20 6.32
CA ARG A 70 10.74 5.04 5.93
C ARG A 70 9.81 4.56 7.05
N SER A 71 10.18 4.78 8.31
CA SER A 71 9.36 4.46 9.49
C SER A 71 8.01 5.18 9.53
N ARG A 72 7.78 6.20 8.70
CA ARG A 72 6.48 6.87 8.54
C ARG A 72 5.64 6.33 7.38
N PHE A 73 6.05 5.22 6.75
CA PHE A 73 5.37 4.67 5.59
C PHE A 73 5.46 3.14 5.51
N ALA A 74 4.39 2.47 5.95
CA ALA A 74 4.16 1.03 5.81
C ALA A 74 2.90 0.78 4.95
N PRO A 75 2.98 0.95 3.61
CA PRO A 75 1.82 0.84 2.74
C PRO A 75 1.34 -0.60 2.63
N VAL A 76 0.02 -0.77 2.53
CA VAL A 76 -0.61 -2.02 2.09
C VAL A 76 -1.50 -1.71 0.90
N LYS A 77 -1.07 -2.08 -0.31
CA LYS A 77 -1.80 -1.88 -1.57
C LYS A 77 -2.20 -3.19 -2.21
N THR A 78 -1.45 -4.25 -1.91
CA THR A 78 -1.61 -5.60 -2.44
C THR A 78 -1.59 -6.61 -1.31
N THR A 79 -2.00 -7.84 -1.62
CA THR A 79 -1.84 -8.97 -0.69
C THR A 79 -0.37 -9.32 -0.44
N SER A 80 0.55 -9.05 -1.37
CA SER A 80 2.00 -9.14 -1.12
C SER A 80 2.44 -8.19 0.00
N ASP A 81 1.93 -6.96 0.01
CA ASP A 81 2.25 -5.99 1.07
C ASP A 81 1.68 -6.45 2.41
N LEU A 82 0.43 -6.95 2.42
CA LEU A 82 -0.21 -7.45 3.62
C LEU A 82 0.51 -8.69 4.18
N PHE A 83 0.96 -9.59 3.30
CA PHE A 83 1.76 -10.76 3.64
C PHE A 83 3.06 -10.34 4.34
N ALA A 84 3.77 -9.34 3.78
CA ALA A 84 4.97 -8.79 4.40
C ALA A 84 4.64 -8.12 5.75
N LEU A 85 3.59 -7.30 5.82
CA LEU A 85 3.19 -6.56 7.02
C LEU A 85 2.82 -7.47 8.19
N ARG A 86 2.23 -8.65 7.92
CA ARG A 86 1.88 -9.64 8.93
C ARG A 86 3.08 -10.46 9.44
N SER A 87 4.21 -10.45 8.74
CA SER A 87 5.43 -11.14 9.14
C SER A 87 6.23 -10.36 10.19
N ASP A 88 7.29 -10.97 10.70
CA ASP A 88 8.27 -10.33 11.58
C ASP A 88 9.15 -9.27 10.90
N ALA A 89 9.03 -9.05 9.58
CA ALA A 89 9.69 -7.93 8.91
C ALA A 89 9.16 -6.55 9.36
N TYR A 90 7.96 -6.52 9.95
CA TYR A 90 7.35 -5.33 10.54
C TYR A 90 7.06 -5.55 12.02
N VAL A 91 7.13 -4.48 12.81
CA VAL A 91 6.94 -4.51 14.27
C VAL A 91 5.91 -3.48 14.72
N LEU A 92 5.18 -3.80 15.79
CA LEU A 92 4.31 -2.88 16.50
C LEU A 92 5.14 -2.09 17.52
N THR A 93 5.14 -0.77 17.37
CA THR A 93 5.82 0.16 18.29
C THR A 93 4.96 0.44 19.54
N PRO A 94 5.55 0.93 20.65
CA PRO A 94 4.81 1.26 21.87
C PRO A 94 3.70 2.31 21.67
N ASP A 95 3.84 3.19 20.67
CA ASP A 95 2.83 4.19 20.28
C ASP A 95 1.90 3.69 19.17
N CYS A 96 1.74 2.37 19.05
CA CYS A 96 0.78 1.68 18.19
C CYS A 96 0.99 1.90 16.68
N ARG A 97 2.19 2.25 16.22
CA ARG A 97 2.54 2.27 14.79
C ARG A 97 3.11 0.93 14.33
N ILE A 98 2.80 0.55 13.09
CA ILE A 98 3.50 -0.52 12.38
C ILE A 98 4.66 0.09 11.61
N VAL A 99 5.88 -0.38 11.89
CA VAL A 99 7.10 0.09 11.23
C VAL A 99 7.92 -1.09 10.73
N LEU A 100 8.72 -0.88 9.69
CA LEU A 100 9.69 -1.87 9.25
C LEU A 100 10.71 -2.10 10.39
N ALA A 101 11.04 -3.37 10.66
CA ALA A 101 12.02 -3.74 11.66
C ALA A 101 13.38 -3.07 11.41
N GLU A 102 14.07 -2.65 12.48
CA GLU A 102 15.35 -1.94 12.38
C GLU A 102 16.43 -2.78 11.67
N ALA A 103 16.45 -4.10 11.91
CA ALA A 103 17.36 -5.05 11.27
C ALA A 103 17.23 -5.07 9.72
N ARG A 104 16.13 -4.56 9.17
CA ARG A 104 15.92 -4.45 7.72
C ARG A 104 16.51 -3.17 7.12
N ALA A 105 17.07 -2.27 7.93
CA ALA A 105 17.77 -1.05 7.50
C ALA A 105 16.98 -0.21 6.47
N GLY A 106 15.66 -0.11 6.66
CA GLY A 106 14.79 0.69 5.78
C GLY A 106 14.41 0.02 4.45
N VAL A 107 14.82 -1.23 4.19
CA VAL A 107 14.50 -1.97 2.96
C VAL A 107 13.49 -3.09 3.26
N PRO A 108 12.22 -2.95 2.86
CA PRO A 108 11.23 -4.02 3.00
C PRO A 108 11.58 -5.25 2.15
N PRO A 109 11.13 -6.46 2.54
CA PRO A 109 11.26 -7.63 1.68
C PRO A 109 10.45 -7.44 0.38
N ASN A 110 11.01 -7.85 -0.75
CA ASN A 110 10.35 -7.79 -2.05
C ASN A 110 9.49 -9.05 -2.27
N ILE A 111 8.19 -8.96 -2.00
CA ILE A 111 7.27 -10.10 -2.08
C ILE A 111 6.46 -10.03 -3.38
N LYS A 112 6.49 -11.12 -4.15
CA LYS A 112 5.64 -11.33 -5.32
C LYS A 112 4.80 -12.58 -5.13
N LEU A 113 3.54 -12.40 -4.75
CA LEU A 113 2.53 -13.46 -4.81
C LEU A 113 1.90 -13.48 -6.21
N ASP A 114 1.61 -14.67 -6.73
CA ASP A 114 0.93 -14.80 -8.02
C ASP A 114 -0.51 -14.25 -8.00
N GLY A 115 -1.15 -14.29 -9.17
CA GLY A 115 -2.52 -13.77 -9.35
C GLY A 115 -3.61 -14.54 -8.60
N ALA A 116 -3.37 -15.78 -8.19
CA ALA A 116 -4.32 -16.56 -7.40
C ALA A 116 -4.48 -15.96 -5.99
N TYR A 117 -3.41 -15.36 -5.46
CA TYR A 117 -3.39 -14.72 -4.14
C TYR A 117 -3.82 -13.24 -4.17
N LYS A 118 -4.42 -12.75 -5.25
CA LYS A 118 -4.82 -11.33 -5.39
C LYS A 118 -5.82 -10.87 -4.31
N PHE A 119 -6.68 -11.77 -3.85
CA PHE A 119 -7.70 -11.47 -2.83
C PHE A 119 -7.27 -11.98 -1.46
N THR A 120 -7.72 -11.32 -0.41
CA THR A 120 -7.30 -11.59 0.97
C THR A 120 -7.64 -13.00 1.42
N ASP A 121 -8.80 -13.53 1.02
CA ASP A 121 -9.23 -14.90 1.32
C ASP A 121 -8.34 -15.97 0.68
N ALA A 122 -7.80 -15.70 -0.50
CA ALA A 122 -6.82 -16.58 -1.13
C ALA A 122 -5.45 -16.48 -0.46
N MET A 123 -5.02 -15.27 -0.07
CA MET A 123 -3.79 -15.06 0.70
C MET A 123 -3.89 -15.70 2.08
N ASP A 124 -5.02 -15.66 2.76
CA ASP A 124 -5.21 -16.31 4.06
C ASP A 124 -5.02 -17.84 3.97
N LYS A 125 -5.40 -18.46 2.83
CA LYS A 125 -5.13 -19.89 2.56
C LYS A 125 -3.64 -20.20 2.33
N LEU A 126 -2.84 -19.21 1.93
CA LEU A 126 -1.39 -19.35 1.79
C LEU A 126 -0.72 -19.47 3.17
N ILE A 127 -1.31 -18.86 4.20
CA ILE A 127 -0.73 -18.72 5.54
C ILE A 127 -1.75 -19.05 6.66
N PRO A 128 -2.32 -20.27 6.68
CA PRO A 128 -3.39 -20.63 7.63
C PRO A 128 -2.95 -20.53 9.09
N GLU A 129 -1.66 -20.76 9.36
CA GLU A 129 -1.05 -20.70 10.69
C GLU A 129 -0.21 -19.41 10.91
N GLY A 130 -0.41 -18.40 10.05
CA GLY A 130 0.39 -17.18 10.01
C GLY A 130 1.53 -17.22 8.97
N PRO A 131 2.13 -16.05 8.66
CA PRO A 131 3.16 -15.95 7.63
C PRO A 131 4.49 -16.57 8.08
N PRO A 132 5.35 -16.95 7.13
CA PRO A 132 6.73 -17.29 7.45
C PRO A 132 7.46 -16.07 8.02
N SER A 133 8.58 -16.33 8.72
CA SER A 133 9.52 -15.27 9.07
C SER A 133 10.17 -14.72 7.79
N LEU A 134 10.16 -13.39 7.66
CA LEU A 134 10.72 -12.62 6.54
C LEU A 134 11.77 -11.60 7.00
N ILE A 135 12.13 -11.58 8.28
CA ILE A 135 13.12 -10.64 8.82
C ILE A 135 14.47 -10.68 8.10
N ASP A 136 14.85 -11.85 7.55
CA ASP A 136 16.06 -12.08 6.78
C ASP A 136 15.80 -12.22 5.25
N CYS A 137 14.54 -12.13 4.82
CA CYS A 137 14.14 -12.25 3.41
C CYS A 137 14.45 -10.97 2.62
N LYS A 138 15.16 -11.11 1.50
CA LYS A 138 15.35 -10.06 0.49
C LYS A 138 14.25 -10.10 -0.56
N LYS A 139 13.93 -11.29 -1.07
CA LYS A 139 12.94 -11.50 -2.12
C LYS A 139 12.25 -12.85 -1.93
N LEU A 140 10.94 -12.87 -2.14
CA LEU A 140 10.14 -14.09 -2.18
C LEU A 140 9.21 -14.05 -3.39
N VAL A 141 9.25 -15.10 -4.22
CA VAL A 141 8.28 -15.32 -5.30
C VAL A 141 7.47 -16.57 -5.02
N VAL A 142 6.15 -16.45 -5.00
CA VAL A 142 5.22 -17.57 -4.78
C VAL A 142 4.37 -17.75 -6.03
N GLU A 143 4.53 -18.90 -6.68
CA GLU A 143 3.80 -19.28 -7.90
C GLU A 143 3.15 -20.66 -7.73
N GLY A 144 1.85 -20.74 -8.04
CA GLY A 144 1.08 -21.97 -7.93
C GLY A 144 0.49 -22.20 -6.52
N PRO A 145 -0.22 -23.33 -6.33
CA PRO A 145 -0.96 -23.62 -5.11
C PRO A 145 -0.02 -24.04 -3.97
N ILE A 146 0.43 -23.06 -3.20
CA ILE A 146 1.31 -23.22 -2.04
C ILE A 146 0.54 -22.93 -0.75
N THR A 147 0.94 -23.61 0.32
CA THR A 147 0.56 -23.31 1.71
C THR A 147 1.81 -23.38 2.57
N PHE A 148 2.11 -22.32 3.31
CA PHE A 148 3.22 -22.30 4.25
C PHE A 148 2.86 -23.06 5.53
N ALA A 149 3.78 -23.92 5.97
CA ALA A 149 3.71 -24.53 7.28
C ALA A 149 4.09 -23.52 8.37
N LYS A 150 3.63 -23.76 9.60
CA LYS A 150 4.01 -22.99 10.78
C LYS A 150 5.53 -23.06 11.00
N GLY A 151 6.13 -21.91 11.31
CA GLY A 151 7.56 -21.83 11.67
C GLY A 151 8.55 -21.82 10.50
N VAL A 152 8.06 -21.70 9.25
CA VAL A 152 8.94 -21.50 8.09
C VAL A 152 9.71 -20.18 8.22
N VAL A 153 11.00 -20.22 7.89
CA VAL A 153 11.89 -19.05 7.88
C VAL A 153 12.46 -18.86 6.48
N ILE A 154 12.24 -17.70 5.88
CA ILE A 154 12.74 -17.36 4.54
C ILE A 154 13.91 -16.39 4.68
N LYS A 155 15.04 -16.74 4.05
CA LYS A 155 16.27 -15.93 4.09
C LYS A 155 16.79 -15.69 2.69
N GLY A 156 17.30 -14.49 2.43
CA GLY A 156 17.87 -14.16 1.12
C GLY A 156 16.81 -14.08 0.03
N GLU A 157 17.09 -14.67 -1.14
CA GLU A 157 16.17 -14.69 -2.29
C GLU A 157 15.66 -16.11 -2.48
N VAL A 158 14.33 -16.28 -2.47
CA VAL A 158 13.62 -17.56 -2.59
C VAL A 158 12.53 -17.47 -3.64
#